data_AF-A7A519-F1
#
_entry.id   AF-A7A519-F1
#
_cell.length_a   1.000
_cell.length_b   1.000
_cell.length_c   1.000
_cell.angle_alpha   90.00
_cell.angle_beta   90.00
_cell.angle_gamma   90.00
#
_symmetry.space_group_name_H-M   'P 1'
#
loop_
_entity.id
_entity.type
_entity.pdbx_description
1 polymer ?
#
loop_
_entity_poly.entity_id
_entity_poly.type
_entity_poly.pdbx_seq_one_letter_code
_entity_poly.pdbx_strand_id
1 'polypeptide(L)'
;MEILQADPWFRVFLYLKLDVMRIMRIIEGMRFKEIEKRLLADGWVLKSQRGSHRQYVHPVKPGKVTLPNHTGDLDPRTVKSIWKQAGINERRTK
;
A
#
# COMPACT_ATOMS: atom_id res chain seq x y z
N MET A 1 10.80 -8.86 -43.36
CA MET A 1 10.77 -8.04 -42.14
C MET A 1 9.77 -8.67 -41.19
N GLU A 2 10.22 -9.64 -40.42
CA GLU A 2 9.38 -10.32 -39.42
C GLU A 2 10.21 -10.39 -38.14
N ILE A 3 10.33 -9.23 -37.50
CA ILE A 3 10.65 -9.19 -36.08
C ILE A 3 9.29 -9.24 -35.38
N LEU A 4 9.20 -10.01 -34.29
CA LEU A 4 8.13 -10.02 -33.28
C LEU A 4 7.14 -11.21 -33.31
N GLN A 5 7.63 -12.45 -33.29
CA GLN A 5 7.10 -13.36 -32.25
C GLN A 5 7.87 -13.02 -30.97
N ALA A 6 7.24 -12.27 -30.06
CA ALA A 6 7.81 -12.00 -28.74
C ALA A 6 8.21 -13.34 -28.10
N ASP A 7 9.49 -13.47 -27.74
CA ASP A 7 10.03 -14.66 -27.10
C ASP A 7 9.09 -15.11 -25.96
N PRO A 8 8.48 -16.31 -26.03
CA PRO A 8 7.58 -16.80 -24.99
C PRO A 8 8.23 -16.79 -23.60
N TRP A 9 9.54 -16.98 -23.53
CA TRP A 9 10.32 -16.91 -22.30
C TRP A 9 10.45 -15.48 -21.76
N PHE A 10 10.41 -14.45 -22.61
CA PHE A 10 10.38 -13.05 -22.16
C PHE A 10 9.11 -12.76 -21.36
N ARG A 11 7.97 -13.31 -21.79
CA ARG A 11 6.70 -13.16 -21.06
C ARG A 11 6.73 -13.90 -19.73
N VAL A 12 7.27 -15.12 -19.69
CA VAL A 12 7.45 -15.90 -18.45
C VAL A 12 8.41 -15.19 -17.49
N PHE A 13 9.55 -14.71 -17.98
CA PHE A 13 10.51 -13.94 -17.20
C PHE A 13 9.90 -12.66 -16.63
N LEU A 14 9.13 -11.93 -17.44
CA LEU A 14 8.46 -10.71 -16.99
C LEU A 14 7.42 -11.00 -15.90
N TYR A 15 6.61 -12.06 -16.04
CA TYR A 15 5.67 -12.45 -14.99
C TYR A 15 6.37 -12.87 -13.70
N LEU A 16 7.41 -13.70 -13.78
CA LEU A 16 8.19 -14.12 -12.61
C LEU A 16 8.83 -12.91 -11.92
N LYS A 17 9.38 -11.97 -12.67
CA LYS A 17 9.96 -10.74 -12.12
C LYS A 17 8.90 -9.86 -11.45
N LEU A 18 7.70 -9.74 -12.05
CA LEU A 18 6.58 -9.00 -11.46
C LEU A 18 6.06 -9.66 -10.19
N ASP A 19 5.97 -10.99 -10.15
CA ASP A 19 5.54 -11.74 -8.96
C ASP A 19 6.57 -11.65 -7.83
N VAL A 20 7.86 -11.77 -8.14
CA VAL A 20 8.93 -11.55 -7.16
C VAL A 20 8.88 -10.12 -6.63
N MET A 21 8.76 -9.11 -7.51
CA MET A 21 8.61 -7.70 -7.09
C MET A 21 7.36 -7.48 -6.22
N ARG A 22 6.27 -8.18 -6.52
CA ARG A 22 5.02 -8.12 -5.75
C ARG A 22 5.20 -8.75 -4.36
N ILE A 23 5.88 -9.89 -4.27
CA ILE A 23 6.19 -10.56 -3.00
C ILE A 23 7.16 -9.71 -2.17
N MET A 24 8.22 -9.18 -2.80
CA MET A 24 9.20 -8.31 -2.15
C MET A 24 8.55 -7.08 -1.54
N ARG A 25 7.60 -6.45 -2.23
CA ARG A 25 6.84 -5.31 -1.69
C ARG A 25 5.98 -5.67 -0.48
N ILE A 26 5.50 -6.91 -0.35
CA ILE A 26 4.71 -7.34 0.82
C ILE A 26 5.63 -7.54 2.03
N ILE A 27 6.87 -8.00 1.83
CA ILE A 27 7.81 -8.27 2.92
C ILE A 27 8.63 -7.04 3.35
N GLU A 28 8.86 -6.07 2.45
CA GLU A 28 9.71 -4.89 2.69
C GLU A 28 8.99 -3.72 3.40
N GLY A 29 7.68 -3.82 3.66
CA GLY A 29 6.92 -2.77 4.35
C GLY A 29 6.53 -1.59 3.46
N MET A 30 5.95 -0.54 4.04
CA MET A 30 5.49 0.64 3.28
C MET A 30 5.82 1.95 3.98
N ARG A 31 6.34 2.92 3.23
CA ARG A 31 6.59 4.28 3.74
C ARG A 31 5.29 4.97 4.15
N PHE A 32 5.38 5.74 5.24
CA PHE A 32 4.32 6.60 5.75
C PHE A 32 3.56 7.37 4.64
N LYS A 33 4.30 8.05 3.75
CA LYS A 33 3.71 8.88 2.68
C LYS A 33 2.86 8.09 1.69
N GLU A 34 3.19 6.82 1.43
CA GLU A 34 2.44 5.99 0.51
C GLU A 34 1.10 5.56 1.14
N ILE A 35 1.12 5.19 2.41
CA ILE A 35 -0.09 4.85 3.17
C ILE A 35 -0.99 6.08 3.28
N GLU A 36 -0.43 7.22 3.69
CA GLU A 36 -1.17 8.48 3.82
C GLU A 36 -1.85 8.85 2.49
N LYS A 37 -1.12 8.80 1.36
CA LYS A 37 -1.68 9.11 0.05
C LYS A 37 -2.90 8.24 -0.29
N ARG A 38 -2.85 6.95 0.03
CA ARG A 38 -3.96 6.02 -0.22
C ARG A 38 -5.14 6.27 0.72
N LEU A 39 -4.90 6.57 1.99
CA LEU A 39 -5.95 6.95 2.94
C LEU A 39 -6.69 8.20 2.46
N LEU A 40 -5.95 9.25 2.07
CA LEU A 40 -6.52 10.49 1.55
C LEU A 40 -7.33 10.24 0.27
N ALA A 41 -6.83 9.39 -0.64
CA ALA A 41 -7.54 9.03 -1.87
C ALA A 41 -8.82 8.22 -1.64
N ASP A 42 -8.91 7.48 -0.53
CA ASP A 42 -10.12 6.77 -0.10
C ASP A 42 -11.11 7.69 0.63
N GLY A 43 -10.75 8.94 0.92
CA GLY A 43 -11.62 9.93 1.57
C GLY A 43 -11.40 10.07 3.08
N TRP A 44 -10.33 9.48 3.63
CA TRP A 44 -9.94 9.74 5.01
C TRP A 44 -9.35 11.15 5.15
N VAL A 45 -9.65 11.81 6.28
CA VAL A 45 -9.20 13.17 6.58
C VAL A 45 -8.44 13.18 7.89
N LEU A 46 -7.35 13.94 7.95
CA LEU A 46 -6.58 14.13 9.19
C LEU A 46 -7.44 14.85 10.23
N LYS A 47 -7.66 14.21 11.38
CA LYS A 47 -8.40 14.78 12.51
C LYS A 47 -7.50 15.45 13.53
N SER A 48 -6.42 14.76 13.90
CA SER A 48 -5.50 15.24 14.93
C SER A 48 -4.14 14.55 14.79
N GLN A 49 -3.14 15.15 15.41
CA GLN A 49 -1.80 14.57 15.50
C GLN A 49 -1.30 14.75 16.94
N ARG A 50 -0.73 13.68 17.50
CA ARG A 50 -0.02 13.71 18.78
C ARG A 50 1.37 13.10 18.59
N GLY A 51 2.40 13.93 18.67
CA GLY A 51 3.77 13.52 18.34
C GLY A 51 3.86 12.99 16.92
N SER A 52 4.43 11.79 16.75
CA SER A 52 4.54 11.10 15.46
C SER A 52 3.24 10.42 15.01
N HIS A 53 2.21 10.30 15.84
CA HIS A 53 1.01 9.55 15.47
C HIS A 53 -0.06 10.48 14.89
N ARG A 54 -0.46 10.23 13.64
CA ARG A 54 -1.57 10.93 12.98
C ARG A 54 -2.85 10.12 13.06
N GLN A 55 -3.95 10.77 13.41
CA GLN A 55 -5.27 10.15 13.48
C GLN A 55 -6.16 10.65 12.33
N TYR A 56 -6.72 9.72 11.58
CA TYR A 56 -7.61 9.99 10.46
C TYR A 56 -9.03 9.54 10.77
N VAL A 57 -10.00 10.26 10.23
CA VAL A 57 -11.44 9.92 10.25
C VAL A 57 -12.00 9.90 8.84
N HIS A 58 -13.04 9.11 8.63
CA HIS A 58 -13.79 9.10 7.39
C HIS A 58 -15.21 9.64 7.67
N PRO A 59 -15.78 10.47 6.78
CA PRO A 59 -17.14 11.02 7.00
C PRO A 59 -18.22 9.94 7.05
N VAL A 60 -18.04 8.85 6.29
CA VAL A 60 -19.03 7.76 6.16
C VAL A 60 -18.62 6.46 6.89
N LYS A 61 -17.32 6.16 7.03
CA LYS A 61 -16.86 4.88 7.56
C LYS A 61 -16.62 5.06 9.05
N PRO A 62 -17.14 4.15 9.91
CA PRO A 62 -16.97 4.27 11.34
C PRO A 62 -15.52 4.02 11.75
N GLY A 63 -15.10 4.67 12.83
CA GLY A 63 -13.79 4.45 13.46
C GLY A 63 -12.76 5.53 13.17
N LYS A 64 -11.53 5.26 13.59
CA LYS A 64 -10.35 6.11 13.43
C LYS A 64 -9.19 5.25 12.98
N VAL A 65 -8.40 5.75 12.04
CA VAL A 65 -7.15 5.12 11.62
C VAL A 65 -5.99 5.86 12.26
N THR A 66 -5.08 5.14 12.91
CA THR A 66 -3.85 5.73 13.45
C THR A 66 -2.66 5.35 12.58
N LEU A 67 -1.94 6.35 12.08
CA LEU A 67 -0.79 6.19 11.21
C LEU A 67 0.47 6.73 11.92
N PRO A 68 1.45 5.87 12.23
CA PRO A 68 2.73 6.30 12.82
C PRO A 68 3.59 6.97 11.75
N ASN A 69 4.04 8.19 12.01
CA ASN A 69 4.94 8.98 11.17
C ASN A 69 6.37 8.91 11.72
N HIS A 70 7.12 7.89 11.31
CA HIS A 70 8.56 7.78 11.57
C HIS A 70 9.32 7.61 10.25
N THR A 71 10.64 7.73 10.32
CA THR A 71 11.53 7.48 9.17
C THR A 71 11.57 5.99 8.83
N GLY A 72 11.70 5.69 7.54
CA GLY A 72 11.73 4.31 7.05
C GLY A 72 10.35 3.74 6.72
N ASP A 73 10.33 2.43 6.49
CA ASP A 73 9.13 1.67 6.19
C ASP A 73 8.41 1.24 7.46
N LEU A 74 7.07 1.25 7.39
CA LEU A 74 6.24 0.67 8.42
C LEU A 74 6.23 -0.84 8.26
N ASP A 75 6.32 -1.53 9.41
CA ASP A 75 6.22 -2.98 9.46
C ASP A 75 4.97 -3.47 8.70
N PRO A 76 5.07 -4.49 7.84
CA PRO A 76 3.95 -5.01 7.06
C PRO A 76 2.70 -5.34 7.89
N ARG A 77 2.86 -5.79 9.14
CA ARG A 77 1.76 -6.06 10.06
C ARG A 77 1.05 -4.78 10.50
N THR A 78 1.80 -3.70 10.70
CA THR A 78 1.25 -2.37 11.00
C THR A 78 0.46 -1.85 9.80
N VAL A 79 1.02 -1.98 8.60
CA VAL A 79 0.36 -1.61 7.34
C VAL A 79 -0.95 -2.39 7.17
N LYS A 80 -0.93 -3.71 7.38
CA LYS A 80 -2.13 -4.56 7.32
C LYS A 80 -3.19 -4.16 8.36
N SER A 81 -2.77 -3.80 9.57
CA SER A 81 -3.67 -3.32 10.63
C SER A 81 -4.34 -2.00 10.23
N ILE A 82 -3.58 -1.07 9.64
CA ILE A 82 -4.09 0.20 9.12
C ILE A 82 -5.14 -0.05 8.03
N TRP A 83 -4.86 -0.93 7.07
CA TRP A 83 -5.82 -1.26 6.00
C TRP A 83 -7.10 -1.91 6.53
N LYS A 84 -6.97 -2.80 7.51
CA LYS A 84 -8.11 -3.40 8.18
C LYS A 84 -8.96 -2.35 8.90
N GLN A 85 -8.34 -1.40 9.61
CA GLN A 85 -9.05 -0.28 10.26
C GLN A 85 -9.72 0.64 9.23
N ALA A 86 -9.07 0.87 8.09
CA ALA A 86 -9.58 1.72 7.02
C ALA A 86 -10.69 1.07 6.18
N GLY A 87 -10.87 -0.26 6.30
CA GLY A 87 -11.75 -1.03 5.41
C GLY A 87 -11.28 -1.02 3.96
N ILE A 88 -9.98 -0.90 3.73
CA ILE A 88 -9.38 -0.86 2.38
C ILE A 88 -8.74 -2.22 2.10
N ASN A 89 -9.04 -2.81 0.95
CA ASN A 89 -8.36 -4.03 0.51
C ASN A 89 -6.93 -3.69 0.06
N GLU A 90 -5.94 -4.27 0.74
CA GLU A 90 -4.52 -4.13 0.41
C GLU A 90 -4.22 -4.58 -1.04
N ARG A 91 -4.95 -5.59 -1.51
CA ARG A 91 -4.89 -6.08 -2.89
C ARG A 91 -5.79 -5.21 -3.78
N ARG A 92 -5.27 -4.15 -4.39
CA ARG A 92 -5.82 -3.73 -5.69
C ARG A 92 -5.36 -4.75 -6.73
N THR A 93 -6.23 -5.69 -7.08
CA THR A 93 -6.25 -6.27 -8.42
C THR A 93 -6.79 -5.21 -9.37
N LYS A 94 -5.94 -4.77 -10.29
CA LYS A 94 -6.35 -4.33 -11.63
C LYS A 94 -5.53 -5.15 -12.60
#